data_AF-A0A134BD52-F1
#
_entry.id   AF-A0A134BD52-F1
#
_cell.length_a   1.000
_cell.length_b   1.000
_cell.length_c   1.000
_cell.angle_alpha   90.00
_cell.angle_beta   90.00
_cell.angle_gamma   90.00
#
_symmetry.space_group_name_H-M   'P 1'
#
loop_
_entity.id
_entity.type
_entity.pdbx_description
1 polymer ?
#
loop_
_entity_poly.entity_id
_entity_poly.type
_entity_poly.pdbx_seq_one_letter_code
_entity_poly.pdbx_strand_id
1 'polypeptide(L)'
;MKKLLFVMLAAFVFVSCSKDESDLVPNDGQYIARSGDMVICMQLKGGRCSYFAPYIKGRIFHSWTNVTTSGSYPAYIYSIKDFTVQARYSSLDAFTATLSGVLHTEESDALNTGQSLYIGVPASMQFNLDNSVLDANGDGVLDSQQQTANFQQTSFK
;
A
#
# COMPACT_ATOMS: atom_id res chain seq x y z
N MET A 1 -25.64 17.13 71.97
CA MET A 1 -24.53 16.63 71.11
C MET A 1 -24.98 15.25 70.62
N LYS A 2 -25.16 14.91 69.35
CA LYS A 2 -24.50 15.26 68.09
C LYS A 2 -25.56 15.33 66.97
N LYS A 3 -25.47 16.34 66.11
CA LYS A 3 -26.13 16.36 64.79
C LYS A 3 -25.13 15.74 63.81
N LEU A 4 -25.55 14.78 63.00
CA LEU A 4 -24.76 14.35 61.85
C LEU A 4 -25.63 14.47 60.59
N LEU A 5 -25.15 15.36 59.74
CA LEU A 5 -25.72 15.87 58.51
C LEU A 5 -25.80 14.76 57.45
N PHE A 6 -26.91 14.75 56.71
CA PHE A 6 -26.96 14.22 55.36
C PHE A 6 -26.11 15.11 54.45
N VAL A 7 -25.20 14.52 53.67
CA VAL A 7 -24.73 15.11 52.41
C VAL A 7 -24.70 14.01 51.36
N MET A 8 -25.75 14.03 50.53
CA MET A 8 -25.82 13.40 49.23
C MET A 8 -24.85 14.14 48.30
N LEU A 9 -23.87 13.45 47.70
CA LEU A 9 -23.11 14.04 46.60
C LEU A 9 -22.87 13.02 45.49
N ALA A 10 -23.52 13.35 44.38
CA ALA A 10 -23.50 12.80 43.03
C ALA A 10 -22.34 11.84 42.68
N ALA A 11 -22.75 10.68 42.17
CA ALA A 11 -21.92 9.87 41.29
C ALA A 11 -21.52 10.71 40.07
N PHE A 12 -20.26 11.15 40.04
CA PHE A 12 -19.62 11.56 38.79
C PHE A 12 -19.39 10.29 37.98
N VAL A 13 -20.41 9.89 37.21
CA VAL A 13 -20.17 9.11 36.01
C VAL A 13 -19.42 10.06 35.08
N PHE A 14 -18.09 9.98 35.08
CA PHE A 14 -17.32 10.48 33.97
C PHE A 14 -17.68 9.59 32.77
N VAL A 15 -18.81 9.89 32.13
CA VAL A 15 -19.00 9.62 30.71
C VAL A 15 -17.98 10.55 30.04
N SER A 16 -16.73 10.10 30.03
CA SER A 16 -15.79 10.56 29.02
C SER A 16 -16.34 10.02 27.72
N CYS A 17 -17.30 10.74 27.12
CA CYS A 17 -17.43 10.77 25.68
C CYS A 17 -16.09 11.27 25.16
N SER A 18 -15.13 10.35 25.06
CA SER A 18 -13.97 10.52 24.22
C SER A 18 -14.53 10.89 22.87
N LYS A 19 -14.47 12.19 22.57
CA LYS A 19 -14.72 12.74 21.25
C LYS A 19 -14.12 11.78 20.24
N ASP A 20 -14.96 11.32 19.31
CA ASP A 20 -14.58 10.52 18.16
C ASP A 20 -13.24 11.05 17.65
N GLU A 21 -12.17 10.27 17.87
CA GLU A 21 -11.00 10.44 17.02
C GLU A 21 -11.55 10.18 15.64
N SER A 22 -11.49 11.19 14.77
CA SER A 22 -11.81 11.00 13.36
C SER A 22 -11.13 9.72 12.92
N ASP A 23 -11.90 8.75 12.42
CA ASP A 23 -11.41 7.51 11.81
C ASP A 23 -10.62 7.90 10.54
N LEU A 24 -9.43 8.47 10.75
CA LEU A 24 -8.56 8.88 9.67
C LEU A 24 -8.16 7.60 8.95
N VAL A 25 -8.45 7.59 7.66
CA VAL A 25 -8.01 6.55 6.76
C VAL A 25 -7.27 7.21 5.61
N PRO A 26 -6.24 6.57 5.06
CA PRO A 26 -5.60 7.03 3.83
C PRO A 26 -6.63 7.28 2.73
N ASN A 27 -6.37 8.26 1.88
CA ASN A 27 -7.22 8.52 0.73
C ASN A 27 -7.20 7.32 -0.22
N ASP A 28 -8.37 7.01 -0.79
CA ASP A 28 -8.53 5.95 -1.77
C ASP A 28 -7.73 6.29 -3.04
N GLY A 29 -7.08 5.29 -3.62
CA GLY A 29 -6.36 5.47 -4.88
C GLY A 29 -5.14 4.59 -5.04
N GLN A 30 -4.44 4.83 -6.14
CA GLN A 30 -3.19 4.15 -6.48
C GLN A 30 -2.03 4.86 -5.81
N TYR A 31 -1.21 4.11 -5.08
CA TYR A 31 0.02 4.58 -4.47
C TYR A 31 1.20 3.94 -5.17
N ILE A 32 2.16 4.75 -5.61
CA ILE A 32 3.36 4.27 -6.30
C ILE A 32 4.60 4.59 -5.49
N ALA A 33 5.48 3.61 -5.36
CA ALA A 33 6.86 3.78 -4.95
C ALA A 33 7.83 3.35 -6.04
N ARG A 34 8.95 4.05 -6.15
CA ARG A 34 10.01 3.78 -7.15
C ARG A 34 11.36 3.70 -6.44
N SER A 35 12.15 2.66 -6.71
CA SER A 35 13.52 2.51 -6.20
C SER A 35 14.35 1.70 -7.18
N GLY A 36 15.35 2.33 -7.81
CA GLY A 36 16.12 1.72 -8.89
C GLY A 36 15.21 1.20 -10.01
N ASP A 37 15.38 -0.06 -10.40
CA ASP A 37 14.59 -0.74 -11.43
C ASP A 37 13.22 -1.25 -10.93
N MET A 38 12.87 -1.00 -9.67
CA MET A 38 11.63 -1.47 -9.05
C MET A 38 10.60 -0.35 -8.98
N VAL A 39 9.38 -0.64 -9.45
CA VAL A 39 8.18 0.19 -9.26
C VAL A 39 7.15 -0.66 -8.54
N ILE A 40 6.57 -0.17 -7.45
CA ILE A 40 5.53 -0.89 -6.71
C ILE A 40 4.27 -0.06 -6.77
N CYS A 41 3.19 -0.72 -7.19
CA CYS A 41 1.84 -0.17 -7.22
C CYS A 41 0.99 -0.82 -6.13
N MET A 42 0.28 -0.01 -5.35
CA MET A 42 -0.71 -0.44 -4.38
C MET A 42 -2.03 0.30 -4.61
N GLN A 43 -3.15 -0.40 -4.76
CA GLN A 43 -4.47 0.23 -4.76
C GLN A 43 -5.05 0.16 -3.36
N LEU A 44 -5.36 1.32 -2.78
CA LEU A 44 -5.99 1.44 -1.47
C LEU A 44 -7.46 1.85 -1.58
N LYS A 45 -8.28 1.30 -0.68
CA LYS A 45 -9.69 1.65 -0.47
C LYS A 45 -10.07 1.53 1.01
N GLY A 46 -10.46 2.63 1.64
CA GLY A 46 -10.77 2.70 3.08
C GLY A 46 -9.60 2.21 3.94
N GLY A 47 -8.37 2.56 3.56
CA GLY A 47 -7.14 2.09 4.20
C GLY A 47 -6.74 0.63 3.94
N ARG A 48 -7.58 -0.17 3.25
CA ARG A 48 -7.27 -1.56 2.86
C ARG A 48 -6.58 -1.59 1.50
N CYS A 49 -5.58 -2.46 1.35
CA CYS A 49 -4.97 -2.71 0.05
C CYS A 49 -5.79 -3.76 -0.72
N SER A 50 -6.29 -3.41 -1.91
CA SER A 50 -7.06 -4.31 -2.79
C SER A 50 -6.26 -4.87 -3.96
N TYR A 51 -5.11 -4.26 -4.27
CA TYR A 51 -4.23 -4.68 -5.35
C TYR A 51 -2.78 -4.32 -5.01
N PHE A 52 -1.85 -5.23 -5.27
CA PHE A 52 -0.42 -5.02 -5.12
C PHE A 52 0.30 -5.59 -6.34
N ALA A 53 1.16 -4.80 -6.97
CA ALA A 53 1.98 -5.27 -8.10
C ALA A 53 3.37 -4.59 -8.11
N PRO A 54 4.45 -5.35 -7.99
CA PRO A 54 5.79 -4.90 -8.30
C PRO A 54 6.10 -5.11 -9.79
N TYR A 55 6.64 -4.08 -10.41
CA TYR A 55 7.33 -4.13 -11.69
C TYR A 55 8.83 -4.14 -11.42
N ILE A 56 9.55 -5.08 -12.03
CA ILE A 56 11.01 -5.24 -11.92
C ILE A 56 11.59 -5.08 -13.32
N LYS A 57 12.52 -4.12 -13.47
CA LYS A 57 13.08 -3.74 -14.79
C LYS A 57 11.96 -3.43 -15.79
N GLY A 58 10.94 -2.72 -15.29
CA GLY A 58 9.73 -2.30 -15.99
C GLY A 58 8.82 -3.40 -16.53
N ARG A 59 8.99 -4.65 -16.08
CA ARG A 59 8.03 -5.73 -16.34
C ARG A 59 7.30 -6.08 -15.06
N ILE A 60 5.99 -6.31 -15.13
CA ILE A 60 5.24 -6.80 -14.00
C ILE A 60 5.82 -8.15 -13.57
N PHE A 61 6.20 -8.26 -12.30
CA PHE A 61 6.63 -9.54 -11.75
C PHE A 61 5.40 -10.44 -11.59
N HIS A 62 4.39 -9.92 -10.89
CA HIS A 62 3.07 -10.53 -10.70
C HIS A 62 2.11 -9.52 -10.05
N SER A 63 0.84 -9.88 -9.85
CA SER A 63 -0.12 -9.04 -9.13
C SER A 63 -0.95 -9.84 -8.14
N TRP A 64 -1.25 -9.25 -6.98
CA TRP A 64 -2.04 -9.88 -5.92
C TRP A 64 -3.25 -9.03 -5.58
N THR A 65 -4.40 -9.68 -5.44
CA THR A 65 -5.66 -9.06 -4.97
C THR A 65 -6.09 -9.55 -3.59
N ASN A 66 -5.44 -10.60 -3.07
CA ASN A 66 -5.66 -11.20 -1.77
C ASN A 66 -4.77 -10.59 -0.67
N VAL A 67 -4.52 -9.28 -0.73
CA VAL A 67 -3.71 -8.56 0.25
C VAL A 67 -4.51 -8.40 1.54
N THR A 68 -3.95 -8.88 2.66
CA THR A 68 -4.55 -8.66 3.98
C THR A 68 -4.05 -7.34 4.56
N THR A 69 -4.88 -6.66 5.34
CA THR A 69 -4.55 -5.38 5.98
C THR A 69 -4.79 -5.49 7.47
N SER A 70 -3.85 -5.01 8.27
CA SER A 70 -3.97 -4.86 9.72
C SER A 70 -3.39 -3.52 10.20
N GLY A 71 -3.71 -3.14 11.43
CA GLY A 71 -3.37 -1.82 11.97
C GLY A 71 -4.43 -0.76 11.69
N SER A 72 -4.09 0.48 12.00
CA SER A 72 -4.94 1.66 11.88
C SER A 72 -4.07 2.89 11.64
N TYR A 73 -4.62 3.97 11.10
CA TYR A 73 -3.85 5.18 10.85
C TYR A 73 -3.10 5.67 12.11
N PRO A 74 -1.83 6.10 12.00
CA PRO A 74 -1.01 6.23 10.78
C PRO A 74 -0.18 4.99 10.44
N ALA A 75 -0.40 3.83 11.07
CA ALA A 75 0.43 2.63 10.94
C ALA A 75 -0.36 1.42 10.46
N TYR A 76 -0.06 0.98 9.23
CA TYR A 76 -0.69 -0.19 8.62
C TYR A 76 0.34 -1.26 8.28
N ILE A 77 -0.09 -2.51 8.29
CA ILE A 77 0.68 -3.63 7.74
C ILE A 77 -0.17 -4.28 6.65
N TYR A 78 0.37 -4.31 5.44
CA TYR A 78 -0.21 -5.02 4.30
C TYR A 78 0.58 -6.31 4.05
N SER A 79 -0.11 -7.44 3.94
CA SER A 79 0.56 -8.75 3.91
C SER A 79 0.05 -9.65 2.78
N ILE A 80 0.98 -10.34 2.15
CA ILE A 80 0.77 -11.39 1.13
C ILE A 80 1.60 -12.60 1.55
N LYS A 81 0.98 -13.59 2.20
CA LYS A 81 1.67 -14.76 2.79
C LYS A 81 2.91 -14.34 3.59
N ASP A 82 4.11 -14.67 3.09
CA ASP A 82 5.41 -14.44 3.73
C ASP A 82 6.02 -13.06 3.43
N PHE A 83 5.29 -12.19 2.74
CA PHE A 83 5.70 -10.82 2.41
C PHE A 83 4.86 -9.78 3.15
N THR A 84 5.51 -8.71 3.60
CA THR A 84 4.89 -7.60 4.33
C THR A 84 5.35 -6.24 3.86
N VAL A 85 4.43 -5.27 3.88
CA VAL A 85 4.65 -3.83 3.72
C VAL A 85 4.24 -3.18 5.03
N GLN A 86 5.22 -2.77 5.84
CA GLN A 86 4.99 -2.03 7.08
C GLN A 86 4.98 -0.54 6.76
N ALA A 87 3.79 0.05 6.67
CA ALA A 87 3.57 1.43 6.24
C ALA A 87 3.37 2.38 7.43
N ARG A 88 4.02 3.55 7.37
CA ARG A 88 3.79 4.66 8.28
C ARG A 88 3.45 5.93 7.49
N TYR A 89 2.21 6.37 7.62
CA TYR A 89 1.66 7.53 6.94
C TYR A 89 2.18 8.83 7.56
N SER A 90 2.65 9.73 6.70
CA SER A 90 3.00 11.12 7.05
C SER A 90 1.88 12.11 6.71
N SER A 91 0.95 11.69 5.84
CA SER A 91 -0.27 12.41 5.46
C SER A 91 -1.33 11.40 4.98
N LEU A 92 -2.50 11.87 4.53
CA LEU A 92 -3.51 10.98 3.94
C LEU A 92 -3.13 10.47 2.54
N ASP A 93 -2.14 11.09 1.88
CA ASP A 93 -1.73 10.80 0.49
C ASP A 93 -0.30 10.26 0.37
N ALA A 94 0.39 10.08 1.49
CA ALA A 94 1.80 9.67 1.48
C ALA A 94 2.19 8.85 2.72
N PHE A 95 3.01 7.82 2.49
CA PHE A 95 3.61 7.00 3.55
C PHE A 95 4.99 6.52 3.17
N THR A 96 5.84 6.31 4.17
CA THR A 96 7.05 5.51 4.01
C THR A 96 6.74 4.09 4.44
N ALA A 97 7.24 3.09 3.71
CA ALA A 97 7.08 1.70 4.09
C ALA A 97 8.38 0.93 4.06
N THR A 98 8.48 -0.03 4.96
CA THR A 98 9.51 -1.06 4.98
C THR A 98 8.95 -2.33 4.37
N LEU A 99 9.57 -2.81 3.30
CA LEU A 99 9.20 -4.05 2.62
C LEU A 99 10.10 -5.18 3.08
N SER A 100 9.52 -6.31 3.47
CA SER A 100 10.26 -7.45 4.00
C SER A 100 9.58 -8.77 3.67
N GLY A 101 10.39 -9.80 3.41
CA GLY A 101 9.93 -11.16 3.15
C GLY A 101 10.07 -11.59 1.70
N VAL A 102 9.27 -12.58 1.29
CA VAL A 102 9.36 -13.21 -0.04
C VAL A 102 8.02 -13.18 -0.73
N LEU A 103 7.99 -12.67 -1.96
CA LEU A 103 6.82 -12.77 -2.82
C LEU A 103 6.92 -14.05 -3.65
N HIS A 104 5.90 -14.89 -3.54
CA HIS A 104 5.77 -16.12 -4.31
C HIS A 104 4.66 -15.97 -5.34
N THR A 105 4.95 -16.29 -6.59
CA THR A 105 3.94 -16.43 -7.65
C THR A 105 3.31 -17.82 -7.56
N GLU A 106 1.99 -17.94 -7.53
CA GLU A 106 1.34 -19.25 -7.53
C GLU A 106 1.49 -19.94 -8.90
N GLU A 107 1.37 -21.26 -8.93
CA GLU A 107 1.56 -22.08 -10.15
C GLU A 107 0.49 -21.86 -11.23
N SER A 108 -0.61 -21.13 -10.96
CA SER A 108 -1.74 -20.99 -11.89
C SER A 108 -1.68 -19.81 -12.86
N ASP A 109 -0.78 -18.84 -12.67
CA ASP A 109 -0.88 -17.56 -13.38
C ASP A 109 0.20 -17.40 -14.45
N ALA A 110 -0.27 -17.35 -15.70
CA ALA A 110 0.45 -17.61 -16.95
C ALA A 110 1.66 -16.71 -17.29
N LEU A 111 2.04 -15.75 -16.45
CA LEU A 111 3.11 -14.80 -16.76
C LEU A 111 4.46 -15.13 -16.11
N ASN A 112 4.49 -15.75 -14.92
CA ASN A 112 5.72 -16.09 -14.19
C ASN A 112 5.43 -17.14 -13.09
N THR A 113 5.08 -18.37 -13.42
CA THR A 113 4.71 -19.39 -12.41
C THR A 113 5.93 -19.91 -11.63
N GLY A 114 5.76 -20.17 -10.32
CA GLY A 114 6.78 -20.79 -9.45
C GLY A 114 8.02 -19.93 -9.16
N GLN A 115 8.00 -18.64 -9.47
CA GLN A 115 9.08 -17.71 -9.16
C GLN A 115 8.96 -17.13 -7.74
N SER A 116 10.11 -16.76 -7.18
CA SER A 116 10.19 -16.06 -5.89
C SER A 116 10.98 -14.77 -6.05
N LEU A 117 10.40 -13.65 -5.62
CA LEU A 117 11.07 -12.36 -5.54
C LEU A 117 11.46 -12.12 -4.08
N TYR A 118 12.77 -12.17 -3.82
CA TYR A 118 13.34 -11.85 -2.53
C TYR A 118 13.61 -10.34 -2.44
N ILE A 119 12.95 -9.68 -1.49
CA ILE A 119 13.29 -8.30 -1.13
C ILE A 119 14.23 -8.39 0.07
N GLY A 120 15.51 -8.54 -0.26
CA GLY A 120 16.59 -8.76 0.68
C GLY A 120 16.96 -7.50 1.43
N VAL A 121 16.73 -7.52 2.74
CA VAL A 121 16.76 -6.38 3.67
C VAL A 121 15.52 -5.49 3.54
N PRO A 122 14.88 -5.10 4.67
CA PRO A 122 13.96 -3.97 4.78
C PRO A 122 14.24 -2.82 3.80
N ALA A 123 13.60 -2.84 2.64
CA ALA A 123 13.71 -1.73 1.69
C ALA A 123 12.75 -0.65 2.16
N SER A 124 13.29 0.48 2.62
CA SER A 124 12.48 1.66 2.90
C SER A 124 12.14 2.36 1.59
N MET A 125 10.86 2.55 1.33
CA MET A 125 10.34 3.16 0.12
C MET A 125 9.29 4.21 0.44
N GLN A 126 9.29 5.31 -0.32
CA GLN A 126 8.27 6.33 -0.24
C GLN A 126 7.16 6.03 -1.24
N PHE A 127 5.93 5.90 -0.74
CA PHE A 127 4.71 5.75 -1.52
C PHE A 127 3.93 7.06 -1.50
N ASN A 128 3.48 7.49 -2.67
CA ASN A 128 2.61 8.65 -2.82
C ASN A 128 1.40 8.28 -3.67
N LEU A 129 0.26 8.88 -3.36
CA LEU A 129 -0.92 8.85 -4.21
C LEU A 129 -0.54 9.38 -5.60
N ASP A 130 -0.80 8.58 -6.63
CA ASP A 130 -0.29 8.80 -7.99
C ASP A 130 -1.35 8.34 -9.00
N ASN A 131 -1.69 9.22 -9.94
CA ASN A 131 -2.70 9.01 -10.98
C ASN A 131 -2.13 8.60 -12.35
N SER A 132 -0.84 8.25 -12.41
CA SER A 132 -0.21 7.76 -13.64
C SER A 132 -0.79 6.41 -14.05
N VAL A 133 -0.96 6.25 -15.36
CA VAL A 133 -1.25 4.96 -15.98
C VAL A 133 0.10 4.29 -16.25
N LEU A 134 0.35 3.14 -15.61
CA LEU A 134 1.64 2.46 -15.67
C LEU A 134 1.79 1.56 -16.89
N ASP A 135 0.71 0.88 -17.26
CA ASP A 135 0.63 -0.13 -18.32
C ASP A 135 -0.77 -0.01 -18.94
N ALA A 136 -0.94 0.96 -19.84
CA ALA A 136 -2.24 1.30 -20.41
C ALA A 136 -2.77 0.20 -21.34
N ASN A 137 -1.87 -0.54 -21.99
CA ASN A 137 -2.22 -1.58 -22.94
C ASN A 137 -2.38 -2.97 -22.27
N GLY A 138 -1.98 -3.12 -21.01
CA GLY A 138 -2.12 -4.32 -20.21
C GLY A 138 -1.17 -5.44 -20.60
N ASP A 139 -0.04 -5.13 -21.23
CA ASP A 139 0.91 -6.13 -21.72
C ASP A 139 1.95 -6.56 -20.68
N GLY A 140 1.86 -6.00 -19.47
CA GLY A 140 2.74 -6.29 -18.35
C GLY A 140 4.07 -5.55 -18.43
N VAL A 141 4.22 -4.56 -19.31
CA VAL A 141 5.42 -3.72 -19.41
C VAL A 141 5.02 -2.27 -19.16
N LEU A 142 5.86 -1.54 -18.41
CA LEU A 142 5.62 -0.12 -18.19
C LEU A 142 5.65 0.65 -19.52
N ASP A 143 4.62 1.44 -19.79
CA ASP A 143 4.52 2.27 -21.01
C ASP A 143 5.75 3.17 -21.19
N SER A 144 6.31 3.64 -20.06
CA SER A 144 7.54 4.45 -20.02
C SER A 144 8.78 3.77 -20.64
N GLN A 145 8.79 2.43 -20.73
CA GLN A 145 9.90 1.66 -21.32
C GLN A 145 9.65 1.26 -22.78
N GLN A 146 8.46 1.50 -23.32
CA GLN A 146 8.08 1.08 -24.67
C GLN A 146 8.35 2.14 -25.74
N GLN A 147 8.71 3.36 -25.35
CA GLN A 147 8.83 4.53 -26.25
C GLN A 147 9.93 4.45 -27.32
N THR A 148 10.70 3.37 -27.43
CA THR A 148 11.85 3.28 -28.35
C THR A 148 11.57 2.54 -29.67
N ALA A 149 10.40 1.92 -29.88
CA ALA A 149 10.19 1.07 -31.06
C ALA A 149 9.61 1.78 -32.32
N ASN A 150 9.01 2.98 -32.21
CA ASN A 150 8.13 3.51 -33.27
C ASN A 150 8.70 4.68 -34.12
N PHE A 151 9.96 5.08 -33.97
CA PHE A 151 10.51 6.24 -34.71
C PHE A 151 11.41 5.92 -35.91
N GLN A 152 11.57 4.65 -36.32
CA GLN A 152 12.45 4.28 -37.45
C GLN A 152 11.73 3.94 -38.76
N GLN A 153 10.39 4.02 -38.84
CA GLN A 153 9.64 3.61 -40.04
C GLN A 153 8.99 4.76 -40.83
N THR A 154 9.58 5.96 -40.79
CA THR A 154 9.17 7.09 -41.66
C THR A 154 10.37 7.86 -42.20
N SER A 155 11.28 7.20 -42.91
CA SER A 155 12.19 7.86 -43.87
C SER A 155 12.74 6.88 -44.90
N PHE A 156 11.91 6.51 -45.87
CA PHE A 156 12.36 6.26 -47.24
C PHE A 156 11.33 6.92 -48.17
N LYS A 157 11.69 8.10 -48.67
CA LYS A 157 11.12 8.68 -49.89
C LYS A 157 11.95 8.18 -51.06
#